data_AF-A0A6N7HLT2-F1
#
_entry.id   AF-A0A6N7HLT2-F1
#
_cell.length_a   1.000
_cell.length_b   1.000
_cell.length_c   1.000
_cell.angle_alpha   90.00
_cell.angle_beta   90.00
_cell.angle_gamma   90.00
#
_symmetry.space_group_name_H-M   'P 1'
#
loop_
_entity.id
_entity.type
_entity.pdbx_description
1 polymer ?
#
loop_
_entity_poly.entity_id
_entity_poly.type
_entity_poly.pdbx_seq_one_letter_code
_entity_poly.pdbx_strand_id
1 'polypeptide(L)'
;MAGGMEHDPDAVRAYAAVIAEAASQVEQIQAKMGAKDATAADFGNSWKDDQGAKYDKYMAAIAADLGNLTAHLSEVSGQLSQGADVVVSAESSGLKNIKEIDSRLGSEE
;
A
#
# COMPACT_ATOMS: atom_id res chain seq x y z
N MET A 1 -5.40 -2.13 -32.51
CA MET A 1 -4.24 -2.81 -31.88
C MET A 1 -3.76 -1.90 -30.76
N ALA A 2 -4.41 -1.96 -29.60
CA ALA A 2 -3.98 -1.18 -28.45
C ALA A 2 -2.60 -1.70 -28.05
N GLY A 3 -1.58 -0.86 -28.19
CA GLY A 3 -0.22 -1.17 -27.78
C GLY A 3 -0.23 -1.45 -26.29
N GLY A 4 -0.21 -2.74 -25.94
CA GLY A 4 -0.07 -3.19 -24.57
C GLY A 4 1.26 -2.69 -24.06
N MET A 5 1.23 -1.79 -23.09
CA MET A 5 2.33 -1.75 -22.15
C MET A 5 2.27 -3.09 -21.42
N GLU A 6 3.07 -4.07 -21.86
CA GLU A 6 3.42 -5.23 -21.04
C GLU A 6 4.11 -4.65 -19.80
N HIS A 7 3.34 -4.47 -18.73
CA HIS A 7 3.89 -4.07 -17.46
C HIS A 7 4.56 -5.28 -16.85
N ASP A 8 5.87 -5.17 -16.60
CA ASP A 8 6.64 -6.21 -15.92
C ASP A 8 6.03 -6.47 -14.52
N PRO A 9 5.47 -7.67 -14.28
CA PRO A 9 4.82 -8.00 -13.02
C PRO A 9 5.79 -7.94 -11.84
N ASP A 10 7.09 -8.17 -12.04
CA ASP A 10 8.09 -8.07 -10.99
C ASP A 10 8.37 -6.60 -10.64
N ALA A 11 8.36 -5.70 -11.63
CA ALA A 11 8.43 -4.26 -11.38
C ALA A 11 7.18 -3.75 -10.63
N VAL A 12 5.99 -4.25 -10.97
CA VAL A 12 4.74 -3.91 -10.26
C VAL A 12 4.79 -4.41 -8.81
N ARG A 13 5.27 -5.63 -8.57
CA ARG A 13 5.47 -6.16 -7.21
C ARG A 13 6.48 -5.35 -6.42
N ALA A 14 7.60 -4.95 -7.03
CA ALA A 14 8.59 -4.10 -6.37
C ALA A 14 7.98 -2.75 -5.96
N TYR A 15 7.16 -2.15 -6.83
CA TYR A 15 6.45 -0.90 -6.51
C TYR A 15 5.42 -1.10 -5.39
N ALA A 16 4.66 -2.20 -5.43
CA ALA A 16 3.72 -2.55 -4.37
C ALA A 16 4.42 -2.74 -3.01
N ALA A 17 5.62 -3.31 -3.00
CA ALA A 17 6.44 -3.47 -1.80
C ALA A 17 6.89 -2.12 -1.21
N VAL A 18 7.30 -1.16 -2.05
CA VAL A 18 7.62 0.21 -1.62
C VAL A 18 6.41 0.90 -0.99
N ILE A 19 5.22 0.73 -1.57
CA ILE A 19 3.99 1.29 -1.01
C ILE A 19 3.63 0.64 0.33
N ALA A 20 3.80 -0.68 0.45
CA ALA A 20 3.61 -1.39 1.73
C ALA A 20 4.59 -0.89 2.81
N GLU A 21 5.85 -0.65 2.44
CA GLU A 21 6.83 -0.06 3.35
C GLU A 21 6.41 1.35 3.78
N ALA A 22 5.94 2.19 2.85
CA ALA A 22 5.42 3.51 3.17
C ALA A 22 4.22 3.44 4.14
N ALA A 23 3.30 2.47 3.96
CA ALA A 23 2.19 2.26 4.89
C ALA A 23 2.70 1.95 6.31
N SER A 24 3.71 1.08 6.43
CA SER A 24 4.33 0.76 7.73
C SER A 24 4.99 1.98 8.39
N GLN A 25 5.66 2.83 7.60
CA GLN A 25 6.25 4.07 8.11
C GLN A 25 5.18 5.05 8.61
N VAL A 26 4.07 5.20 7.88
CA VAL A 26 2.95 6.05 8.28
C VAL A 26 2.30 5.53 9.56
N GLU A 27 2.13 4.22 9.71
CA GLU A 27 1.63 3.59 10.94
C GLU A 27 2.54 3.88 12.15
N GLN A 28 3.85 3.80 11.97
CA GLN A 28 4.81 4.15 13.03
C GLN A 28 4.74 5.64 13.42
N ILE A 29 4.55 6.53 12.45
CA ILE A 29 4.35 7.97 12.70
C ILE A 29 3.04 8.18 13.46
N GLN A 30 1.96 7.53 13.03
CA GLN A 30 0.65 7.59 13.69
C GLN A 30 0.76 7.15 15.15
N ALA A 31 1.45 6.04 15.44
CA ALA A 31 1.65 5.55 16.80
C ALA A 31 2.40 6.57 17.68
N LYS A 32 3.44 7.23 17.13
CA LYS A 32 4.18 8.28 17.85
C LYS A 32 3.35 9.55 18.07
N MET A 33 2.53 9.93 17.10
CA MET A 33 1.67 11.10 17.23
C MET A 33 0.48 10.86 18.16
N GLY A 34 -0.08 9.65 18.14
CA GLY A 34 -1.22 9.25 18.96
C GLY A 34 -0.89 9.09 20.45
N ALA A 35 0.39 8.97 20.81
CA ALA A 35 0.84 8.80 22.19
C ALA A 35 0.50 9.99 23.10
N LYS A 36 0.21 11.18 22.56
CA LYS A 36 -0.18 12.40 23.31
C LYS A 36 0.57 12.55 24.63
N ASP A 37 1.90 12.40 24.59
CA ASP A 37 2.73 12.54 25.79
C ASP A 37 2.76 14.00 26.30
N ALA A 38 2.34 14.93 25.43
CA ALA A 38 2.13 16.34 25.72
C ALA A 38 0.89 16.56 26.59
N THR A 39 1.11 17.04 27.81
CA THR A 39 0.08 17.36 28.80
C THR A 39 0.04 18.85 29.12
N ALA A 40 -0.98 19.27 29.86
CA ALA A 40 -1.05 20.63 30.41
C ALA A 40 0.19 21.03 31.23
N ALA A 41 0.87 20.06 31.86
CA ALA A 41 2.07 20.32 32.64
C ALA A 41 3.27 20.71 31.75
N ASP A 42 3.34 20.19 30.53
CA ASP A 42 4.46 20.44 29.59
C ASP A 42 4.38 21.83 28.95
N PHE A 43 3.16 22.38 28.82
CA PHE A 43 2.89 23.64 28.15
C PHE A 43 2.48 24.78 29.10
N GLY A 44 2.18 24.46 30.36
CA GLY A 44 1.88 25.44 31.41
C GLY A 44 0.77 26.42 31.03
N ASN A 45 1.04 27.72 31.12
CA ASN A 45 0.05 28.75 30.80
C ASN A 45 -0.36 28.78 29.31
N SER A 46 0.46 28.24 28.39
CA SER A 46 0.09 28.16 26.97
C SER A 46 -0.94 27.07 26.68
N TRP A 47 -1.15 26.14 27.63
CA TRP A 47 -2.23 25.16 27.55
C TRP A 47 -3.57 25.70 28.05
N LYS A 48 -3.57 26.84 28.75
CA LYS A 48 -4.79 27.45 29.28
C LYS A 48 -5.72 27.89 28.14
N ASP A 49 -6.99 28.05 28.48
CA ASP A 49 -8.07 28.42 27.56
C ASP A 49 -8.28 27.37 26.45
N ASP A 50 -8.67 27.81 25.25
CA ASP A 50 -9.03 26.93 24.12
C ASP A 50 -7.83 26.26 23.44
N GLN A 51 -6.59 26.58 23.81
CA GLN A 51 -5.39 26.10 23.10
C GLN A 51 -5.13 24.62 23.33
N GLY A 52 -5.21 24.14 24.59
CA GLY A 52 -5.07 22.72 24.91
C GLY A 52 -6.16 21.87 24.25
N ALA A 53 -7.42 22.33 24.29
CA ALA A 53 -8.53 21.65 23.63
C ALA A 53 -8.37 21.59 22.10
N LYS A 54 -7.86 22.67 21.47
CA LYS A 54 -7.53 22.68 20.04
C LYS A 54 -6.38 21.75 19.71
N TYR A 55 -5.32 21.73 20.53
CA TYR A 55 -4.22 20.79 20.38
C TYR A 55 -4.73 19.34 20.40
N ASP A 56 -5.53 18.99 21.41
CA ASP A 56 -6.10 17.65 21.55
C ASP A 56 -6.95 17.24 20.35
N LYS A 57 -7.78 18.17 19.87
CA LYS A 57 -8.63 17.99 18.69
C LYS A 57 -7.79 17.78 17.42
N TYR A 58 -6.79 18.62 17.19
CA TYR A 58 -5.97 18.53 15.98
C TYR A 58 -5.07 17.30 15.99
N MET A 59 -4.48 16.94 17.12
CA MET A 59 -3.70 15.70 17.23
C MET A 59 -4.56 14.47 16.99
N ALA A 60 -5.81 14.45 17.48
CA ALA A 60 -6.75 13.37 17.18
C ALA A 60 -7.14 13.32 15.69
N ALA A 61 -7.36 14.48 15.06
CA ALA A 61 -7.65 14.55 13.62
C ALA A 61 -6.46 14.05 12.78
N ILE A 62 -5.24 14.49 13.10
CA ILE A 62 -4.03 14.02 12.40
C ILE A 62 -3.84 12.51 12.57
N ALA A 63 -4.06 11.97 13.77
CA ALA A 63 -3.98 10.53 13.99
C ALA A 63 -5.01 9.75 13.17
N ALA A 64 -6.22 10.29 12.98
CA ALA A 64 -7.24 9.70 12.12
C ALA A 64 -6.85 9.78 10.63
N ASP A 65 -6.36 10.94 10.17
CA ASP A 65 -5.92 11.14 8.78
C ASP A 65 -4.74 10.22 8.41
N LEU A 66 -3.78 10.04 9.33
CA LEU A 66 -2.68 9.10 9.15
C LEU A 66 -3.19 7.65 9.08
N GLY A 67 -4.18 7.27 9.90
CA GLY A 67 -4.80 5.95 9.83
C GLY A 67 -5.49 5.71 8.48
N ASN A 68 -6.20 6.70 7.96
CA ASN A 68 -6.83 6.64 6.64
C ASN A 68 -5.80 6.53 5.52
N LEU A 69 -4.69 7.28 5.62
CA LEU A 69 -3.58 7.20 4.67
C LEU A 69 -2.94 5.81 4.67
N THR A 70 -2.65 5.23 5.83
CA THR A 70 -2.15 3.85 5.95
C THR A 70 -3.09 2.88 5.26
N ALA A 71 -4.40 2.97 5.53
CA ALA A 71 -5.39 2.09 4.90
C ALA A 71 -5.40 2.21 3.36
N HIS A 72 -5.35 3.43 2.83
CA HIS A 72 -5.26 3.66 1.38
C HIS A 72 -3.98 3.08 0.77
N LEU A 73 -2.83 3.27 1.42
CA LEU A 73 -1.56 2.71 0.94
C LEU A 73 -1.60 1.18 0.94
N SER A 74 -2.13 0.56 1.99
CA SER A 74 -2.31 -0.90 2.04
C SER A 74 -3.26 -1.41 0.96
N GLU A 75 -4.37 -0.70 0.69
CA GLU A 75 -5.30 -1.07 -0.38
C GLU A 75 -4.62 -1.02 -1.75
N VAL A 76 -3.92 0.08 -2.07
CA VAL A 76 -3.22 0.25 -3.35
C VAL A 76 -2.14 -0.83 -3.53
N SER A 77 -1.33 -1.10 -2.49
CA SER A 77 -0.32 -2.17 -2.53
C SER A 77 -0.95 -3.55 -2.76
N GLY A 78 -2.08 -3.82 -2.10
CA GLY A 78 -2.83 -5.06 -2.28
C GLY A 78 -3.38 -5.22 -3.70
N GLN A 79 -3.98 -4.17 -4.26
CA GLN A 79 -4.52 -4.17 -5.63
C GLN A 79 -3.41 -4.36 -6.67
N LEU A 80 -2.26 -3.70 -6.50
CA LEU A 80 -1.11 -3.87 -7.40
C LEU A 80 -0.55 -5.30 -7.36
N SER A 81 -0.42 -5.88 -6.17
CA SER A 81 0.07 -7.25 -6.00
C SER A 81 -0.89 -8.27 -6.64
N GLN A 82 -2.20 -8.12 -6.39
CA GLN A 82 -3.22 -8.98 -7.00
C GLN A 82 -3.23 -8.86 -8.53
N GLY A 83 -3.10 -7.63 -9.06
CA GLY A 83 -3.02 -7.40 -10.49
C GLY A 83 -1.82 -8.10 -11.13
N ALA A 84 -0.64 -8.00 -10.50
CA ALA A 84 0.57 -8.67 -10.97
C ALA A 84 0.43 -10.21 -10.97
N ASP A 85 -0.18 -10.78 -9.93
CA ASP A 85 -0.39 -12.23 -9.84
C ASP A 85 -1.34 -12.77 -10.91
N VAL A 86 -2.39 -12.00 -11.27
CA VAL A 86 -3.29 -12.34 -12.38
C VAL A 86 -2.54 -12.39 -13.71
N VAL A 87 -1.67 -11.42 -13.98
CA VAL A 87 -0.85 -11.37 -15.21
C VAL A 87 0.05 -12.60 -15.30
N VAL A 88 0.82 -12.89 -14.24
CA VAL A 88 1.72 -14.06 -14.20
C VAL A 88 0.96 -15.38 -14.38
N SER A 89 -0.21 -15.50 -13.76
CA SER A 89 -1.05 -16.70 -13.90
C SER A 89 -1.57 -16.88 -15.33
N ALA A 90 -1.99 -15.80 -15.98
CA ALA A 90 -2.46 -15.82 -17.36
C ALA A 90 -1.34 -16.21 -18.32
N GLU A 91 -0.14 -15.62 -18.17
CA GLU A 91 1.04 -15.95 -18.97
C GLU A 91 1.48 -17.42 -18.79
N SER A 92 1.53 -17.90 -17.55
CA SER A 92 1.88 -19.29 -17.25
C SER A 92 0.91 -20.28 -17.89
N SER A 93 -0.39 -19.99 -17.83
CA SER A 93 -1.44 -20.81 -18.44
C SER A 93 -1.34 -20.81 -19.96
N GLY A 94 -1.08 -19.64 -20.57
CA GLY A 94 -0.85 -19.50 -22.00
C GLY A 94 0.37 -20.31 -22.47
N LEU A 95 1.49 -20.21 -21.77
CA LEU A 95 2.71 -20.96 -22.05
C LEU A 95 2.52 -22.48 -21.98
N LYS A 96 1.74 -22.97 -21.00
CA LYS A 96 1.41 -24.41 -20.91
C LYS A 96 0.59 -24.87 -22.10
N ASN A 97 -0.43 -24.12 -22.47
CA ASN A 97 -1.28 -24.45 -23.62
C ASN A 97 -0.49 -24.46 -24.93
N ILE A 98 0.42 -23.50 -25.13
CA ILE A 98 1.29 -23.45 -26.31
C ILE A 98 2.22 -24.67 -26.36
N LYS A 99 2.86 -25.02 -25.23
CA LYS A 99 3.72 -26.22 -25.15
C LYS A 99 2.95 -27.51 -25.42
N GLU A 100 1.70 -27.60 -24.95
CA GLU A 100 0.86 -28.76 -25.20
C GLU A 100 0.47 -28.88 -26.67
N ILE A 101 0.14 -27.76 -27.32
CA ILE A 101 -0.13 -27.72 -28.77
C ILE A 101 1.12 -28.12 -29.56
N ASP A 102 2.28 -27.56 -29.23
CA ASP A 102 3.57 -27.86 -29.87
C ASP A 102 3.94 -29.35 -29.72
N SER A 103 3.76 -29.91 -28.52
CA SER A 103 3.99 -31.33 -28.27
C SER A 103 3.05 -32.25 -29.05
N ARG A 104 1.81 -31.82 -29.31
CA ARG A 104 0.84 -32.61 -30.11
C ARG A 104 1.18 -32.55 -31.59
N LEU A 105 1.56 -31.37 -32.10
CA LEU A 105 1.96 -31.18 -33.50
C LEU A 105 3.29 -31.89 -33.82
N GLY A 106 4.25 -31.87 -32.91
CA GLY A 106 5.53 -32.59 -33.07
C GLY A 106 5.44 -34.10 -32.86
N SER A 107 4.29 -34.63 -32.42
CA SER A 107 4.04 -36.08 -32.28
C SER A 107 3.31 -36.70 -33.48
N GLU A 108 3.00 -35.90 -34.50
CA GLU A 108 2.34 -36.33 -35.75
C GLU A 108 3.33 -36.56 -36.93
N GLU A 109 4.65 -36.53 -36.70
CA GLU A 109 5.72 -36.99 -37.62
C GLU A 109 6.28 -38.36 -37.21
#